data_AF-A0AAX1VZT4-F1
#
_entry.id   AF-A0AAX1VZT4-F1
#
_cell.length_a   1.000
_cell.length_b   1.000
_cell.length_c   1.000
_cell.angle_alpha   90.00
_cell.angle_beta   90.00
_cell.angle_gamma   90.00
#
_symmetry.space_group_name_H-M   'P 1'
#
loop_
_entity.id
_entity.type
_entity.pdbx_description
1 polymer ?
#
loop_
_entity_poly.entity_id
_entity_poly.type
_entity_poly.pdbx_seq_one_letter_code
_entity_poly.pdbx_strand_id
1 'polypeptide(L)'
;MNPAFEQALRARLLWLQVRSYGSLGFHQMARDAAHKAYWLVEELAMTQARCEIPFATYAYPYGAKCPIILSDVPRLADLYEQAWSHEAGVIEEEREEAAEQLRREQSKAYAIKCIERNDWKALDLPSP
;
A
#
# COMPACT_ATOMS: atom_id res chain seq x y z
N MET A 1 7.67 12.88 16.05
CA MET A 1 8.74 12.03 15.48
C MET A 1 8.13 11.34 14.26
N ASN A 2 8.92 10.90 13.27
CA ASN A 2 8.39 10.38 12.00
C ASN A 2 7.66 9.05 12.26
N PRO A 3 6.34 8.92 11.98
CA PRO A 3 5.56 7.72 12.30
C PRO A 3 6.11 6.45 11.64
N ALA A 4 6.55 6.54 10.37
CA ALA A 4 7.13 5.42 9.65
C ALA A 4 8.45 4.96 10.28
N PHE A 5 9.27 5.91 10.72
CA PHE A 5 10.50 5.59 11.44
C PHE A 5 10.21 4.95 12.81
N GLU A 6 9.25 5.47 13.57
CA GLU A 6 8.84 4.89 14.84
C GLU A 6 8.38 3.44 14.68
N GLN A 7 7.60 3.16 13.65
CA GLN A 7 7.12 1.81 13.36
C GLN A 7 8.27 0.87 12.97
N ALA A 8 9.17 1.30 12.08
CA ALA A 8 10.37 0.54 11.74
C ALA A 8 11.25 0.27 12.97
N LEU A 9 11.42 1.27 13.84
CA LEU A 9 12.17 1.14 15.10
C LEU A 9 11.49 0.15 16.06
N ARG A 10 10.16 0.19 16.19
CA ARG A 10 9.41 -0.76 17.02
C ARG A 10 9.57 -2.20 16.52
N ALA A 11 9.45 -2.42 15.21
CA ALA A 11 9.69 -3.73 14.60
C ALA A 11 11.11 -4.23 14.89
N ARG A 12 12.12 -3.34 14.80
CA ARG A 12 13.50 -3.68 15.14
C ARG A 12 13.68 -4.04 16.61
N LEU A 13 13.09 -3.28 17.53
CA LEU A 13 13.17 -3.55 18.98
C LEU A 13 12.50 -4.89 19.34
N LEU A 14 11.38 -5.22 18.70
CA LEU A 14 10.75 -6.54 18.83
C LEU A 14 11.68 -7.65 18.34
N TRP A 15 12.40 -7.44 17.24
CA TRP A 15 13.36 -8.43 16.75
C TRP A 15 14.53 -8.66 17.72
N LEU A 16 14.98 -7.61 18.41
CA LEU A 16 15.95 -7.76 19.50
C LEU A 16 15.37 -8.61 20.65
N GLN A 17 14.09 -8.41 20.99
CA GLN A 17 13.41 -9.27 21.97
C GLN A 17 13.33 -10.73 21.51
N VAL A 18 13.10 -11.00 20.22
CA VAL A 18 13.13 -12.37 19.66
C VAL A 18 14.46 -13.04 19.97
N ARG A 19 15.58 -12.35 19.70
CA ARG A 19 16.93 -12.87 19.97
C ARG A 19 17.14 -13.11 21.46
N SER A 20 16.78 -12.15 22.30
CA SER A 20 16.92 -12.26 23.76
C SER A 20 16.10 -13.42 24.33
N TYR A 21 14.79 -13.47 24.04
CA TYR A 21 13.91 -14.53 24.51
C TYR A 21 14.31 -15.91 23.98
N GLY A 22 14.73 -15.99 22.72
CA GLY A 22 15.24 -17.23 22.14
C GLY A 22 16.48 -17.76 22.87
N SER A 23 17.42 -16.88 23.21
CA SER A 23 18.64 -17.25 23.94
C SER A 23 18.39 -17.70 25.38
N LEU A 24 17.32 -17.18 25.99
CA LEU A 24 16.91 -17.50 27.37
C LEU A 24 15.96 -18.70 27.46
N GLY A 25 15.58 -19.32 26.32
CA GLY A 25 14.65 -20.46 26.28
C GLY A 25 13.16 -20.08 26.36
N PHE A 26 12.82 -18.79 26.33
CA PHE A 26 11.44 -18.31 26.33
C PHE A 26 10.83 -18.33 24.91
N HIS A 27 10.74 -19.53 24.32
CA HIS A 27 10.36 -19.71 22.92
C HIS A 27 8.98 -19.15 22.56
N GLN A 28 8.00 -19.24 23.47
CA GLN A 28 6.67 -18.67 23.24
C GLN A 28 6.73 -17.14 23.10
N MET A 29 7.43 -16.47 24.03
CA MET A 29 7.59 -15.01 23.98
C MET A 29 8.39 -14.57 22.75
N ALA A 30 9.41 -15.35 22.36
CA ALA A 30 10.16 -15.12 21.12
C ALA A 30 9.26 -15.20 19.88
N ARG A 31 8.36 -16.20 19.83
CA ARG A 31 7.40 -16.35 18.74
C ARG A 31 6.41 -15.19 18.68
N ASP A 32 5.86 -14.79 19.82
CA ASP A 32 4.90 -13.69 19.88
C ASP A 32 5.53 -12.35 19.47
N ALA A 33 6.78 -12.11 19.90
CA ALA A 33 7.55 -10.95 19.46
C ALA A 33 7.84 -10.97 17.95
N ALA A 34 8.17 -12.14 17.40
CA ALA A 34 8.42 -12.30 15.96
C ALA A 34 7.16 -12.01 15.13
N HIS A 35 6.01 -12.56 15.52
CA HIS A 35 4.75 -12.28 14.83
C HIS A 35 4.39 -10.79 14.85
N LYS A 36 4.57 -10.11 15.99
CA LYS A 36 4.34 -8.66 16.09
C LYS A 36 5.31 -7.87 15.20
N ALA A 37 6.57 -8.29 15.13
CA ALA A 37 7.55 -7.65 14.26
C ALA A 37 7.15 -7.80 12.78
N TYR A 38 6.75 -9.00 12.36
CA TYR A 38 6.27 -9.26 11.00
C TYR A 38 5.07 -8.38 10.64
N TRP A 39 4.05 -8.38 11.49
CA TRP A 39 2.85 -7.57 11.27
C TRP A 39 3.16 -6.07 11.14
N LEU A 40 4.02 -5.53 12.00
CA LEU A 40 4.41 -4.11 11.92
C LEU A 40 5.18 -3.78 10.64
N VAL A 41 5.99 -4.71 10.12
CA VAL A 41 6.72 -4.49 8.87
C VAL A 41 5.78 -4.53 7.66
N GLU A 42 4.85 -5.48 7.62
CA GLU A 42 3.84 -5.57 6.56
C GLU A 42 2.95 -4.32 6.53
N GLU A 43 2.43 -3.91 7.70
CA GLU A 43 1.59 -2.70 7.81
C GLU A 43 2.36 -1.45 7.36
N LEU A 44 3.66 -1.35 7.73
CA LEU A 44 4.51 -0.25 7.29
C LEU A 44 4.66 -0.26 5.77
N ALA A 45 4.94 -1.41 5.16
CA ALA A 45 5.10 -1.56 3.72
C ALA A 45 3.83 -1.15 2.96
N MET A 46 2.67 -1.67 3.37
CA MET A 46 1.37 -1.34 2.78
C MET A 46 1.07 0.16 2.87
N THR A 47 1.31 0.76 4.04
CA THR A 47 1.10 2.20 4.25
C THR A 47 2.02 3.04 3.35
N GLN A 48 3.28 2.62 3.17
CA GLN A 48 4.22 3.31 2.29
C GLN A 48 3.82 3.17 0.80
N ALA A 49 3.24 2.04 0.40
CA ALA A 49 2.74 1.83 -0.96
C ALA A 49 1.52 2.73 -1.28
N ARG A 50 0.57 2.84 -0.35
CA ARG A 50 -0.65 3.67 -0.49
C ARG A 50 -0.43 5.18 -0.37
N CYS A 51 0.79 5.64 -0.11
CA CYS A 51 1.06 7.07 0.03
C CYS A 51 1.20 7.75 -1.32
N GLU A 52 0.16 8.47 -1.75
CA GLU A 52 0.13 9.18 -3.04
C GLU A 52 0.72 10.60 -3.04
N ILE A 53 1.32 11.09 -1.95
CA ILE A 53 1.57 12.54 -1.78
C ILE A 53 3.05 12.94 -1.96
N PRO A 54 3.39 13.83 -2.93
CA PRO A 54 4.74 14.39 -3.11
C PRO A 54 5.18 15.37 -1.99
N PHE A 55 4.23 15.96 -1.27
CA PHE A 55 4.45 17.00 -0.26
C PHE A 55 4.64 16.48 1.18
N ALA A 56 4.42 15.18 1.43
CA ALA A 56 4.63 14.57 2.73
C ALA A 56 6.04 13.97 2.84
N THR A 57 7.06 14.73 2.41
CA THR A 57 8.47 14.31 2.31
C THR A 57 9.05 13.81 3.64
N TYR A 58 8.41 14.13 4.78
CA TYR A 58 8.83 13.74 6.11
C TYR A 58 7.99 12.63 6.77
N ALA A 59 6.85 12.23 6.19
CA ALA A 59 5.96 11.23 6.81
C ALA A 59 6.19 9.82 6.25
N TYR A 60 6.68 9.69 5.01
CA TYR A 60 6.78 8.40 4.31
C TYR A 60 8.10 8.27 3.53
N PRO A 61 9.23 8.04 4.21
CA PRO A 61 10.57 8.20 3.63
C PRO A 61 11.11 6.96 2.90
N TYR A 62 10.45 5.80 3.00
CA TYR A 62 11.05 4.53 2.57
C TYR A 62 10.61 4.11 1.16
N GLY A 63 9.37 4.41 0.79
CA GLY A 63 8.83 4.03 -0.53
C GLY A 63 8.98 2.53 -0.78
N ALA A 64 9.44 2.15 -1.97
CA ALA A 64 9.62 0.74 -2.35
C ALA A 64 10.78 0.02 -1.63
N LYS A 65 11.72 0.76 -1.04
CA LYS A 65 12.93 0.17 -0.46
C LYS A 65 12.75 -0.08 1.03
N CYS A 66 13.22 -1.25 1.49
CA CYS A 66 13.21 -1.57 2.91
C CYS A 66 13.96 -0.52 3.75
N PRO A 67 13.42 -0.12 4.93
CA PRO A 67 14.14 0.70 5.89
C PRO A 67 15.52 0.12 6.25
N ILE A 68 16.56 0.95 6.24
CA ILE A 68 17.95 0.53 6.56
C ILE A 68 18.04 -0.13 7.95
N ILE A 69 17.26 0.33 8.93
CA ILE A 69 17.24 -0.23 10.28
C ILE A 69 16.73 -1.69 10.35
N LEU A 70 16.07 -2.17 9.30
CA LEU A 70 15.58 -3.54 9.17
C LEU A 70 16.45 -4.38 8.23
N SER A 71 17.34 -3.76 7.46
CA SER A 71 18.16 -4.43 6.43
C SER A 71 19.12 -5.49 6.97
N ASP A 72 19.48 -5.42 8.24
CA ASP A 72 20.34 -6.42 8.90
C ASP A 72 19.58 -7.71 9.27
N VAL A 73 18.27 -7.72 9.05
CA VAL A 73 17.40 -8.88 9.25
C VAL A 73 16.78 -9.25 7.90
N PRO A 74 17.40 -10.18 7.13
CA PRO A 74 16.96 -10.50 5.78
C PRO A 74 15.46 -10.82 5.71
N ARG A 75 14.95 -11.61 6.67
CA ARG A 75 13.54 -11.99 6.71
C ARG A 75 12.57 -10.80 6.88
N LEU A 76 12.96 -9.75 7.61
CA LEU A 76 12.12 -8.55 7.74
C LEU A 76 12.23 -7.68 6.49
N ALA A 77 13.42 -7.61 5.89
CA ALA A 77 13.62 -6.88 4.64
C ALA A 77 12.81 -7.50 3.48
N ASP A 78 12.90 -8.82 3.31
CA ASP A 78 12.16 -9.56 2.29
C ASP A 78 10.65 -9.38 2.47
N LEU A 79 10.18 -9.43 3.73
CA LEU A 79 8.76 -9.26 4.05
C LEU A 79 8.26 -7.86 3.68
N TYR A 80 9.08 -6.83 3.96
CA TYR A 80 8.75 -5.46 3.57
C TYR A 80 8.61 -5.32 2.06
N GLU A 81 9.60 -5.80 1.29
CA GLU A 81 9.63 -5.65 -0.16
C GLU A 81 8.46 -6.40 -0.82
N GLN A 82 8.14 -7.60 -0.32
CA GLN A 82 7.00 -8.39 -0.80
C GLN A 82 5.67 -7.69 -0.51
N ALA A 83 5.45 -7.24 0.73
CA ALA A 83 4.22 -6.56 1.12
C ALA A 83 4.03 -5.25 0.36
N TRP A 84 5.11 -4.48 0.16
CA TRP A 84 5.06 -3.25 -0.62
C TRP A 84 4.70 -3.53 -2.08
N SER A 85 5.36 -4.51 -2.71
CA SER A 85 5.14 -4.84 -4.11
C SER A 85 3.72 -5.36 -4.36
N HIS A 86 3.21 -6.17 -3.44
CA HIS A 86 1.83 -6.65 -3.49
C HIS A 86 0.85 -5.48 -3.41
N GLU A 87 1.01 -4.60 -2.42
CA GLU A 87 0.11 -3.47 -2.24
C GLU A 87 0.18 -2.48 -3.40
N ALA A 88 1.37 -2.25 -3.96
CA ALA A 88 1.55 -1.44 -5.16
C ALA A 88 0.78 -2.01 -6.36
N GLY A 89 0.76 -3.33 -6.52
CA GLY A 89 -0.05 -4.00 -7.55
C GLY A 89 -1.55 -3.75 -7.34
N VAL A 90 -2.05 -3.90 -6.11
CA VAL A 90 -3.46 -3.63 -5.76
C VAL A 90 -3.86 -2.19 -6.09
N ILE A 91 -2.99 -1.22 -5.80
CA ILE A 91 -3.27 0.20 -6.08
C ILE A 91 -3.36 0.46 -7.59
N GLU A 92 -2.49 -0.15 -8.39
CA GLU A 92 -2.56 0.00 -9.85
C GLU A 92 -3.85 -0.62 -10.41
N GLU A 93 -4.27 -1.79 -9.92
CA GLU A 93 -5.57 -2.38 -10.29
C GLU A 93 -6.74 -1.46 -9.90
N GLU A 94 -6.75 -0.92 -8.68
CA GLU A 94 -7.77 0.05 -8.21
C GLU A 94 -7.83 1.29 -9.13
N ARG A 95 -6.68 1.77 -9.61
CA ARG A 95 -6.58 2.92 -10.53
C ARG A 95 -7.12 2.61 -11.91
N GLU A 96 -6.83 1.42 -12.45
CA GLU A 96 -7.35 0.97 -13.74
C GLU A 96 -8.88 0.85 -13.71
N GLU A 97 -9.43 0.25 -12.66
CA GLU A 97 -10.87 0.13 -12.45
C GLU A 97 -11.56 1.50 -12.34
N ALA A 98 -10.98 2.42 -11.57
CA ALA A 98 -11.49 3.79 -11.45
C ALA A 98 -11.50 4.52 -12.80
N ALA A 99 -10.45 4.35 -13.61
CA ALA A 99 -10.36 4.93 -14.95
C ALA A 99 -11.40 4.33 -15.92
N GLU A 100 -11.69 3.04 -15.81
CA GLU A 100 -12.78 2.40 -16.56
C GLU A 100 -14.17 2.94 -16.17
N GLN A 101 -14.44 3.04 -14.88
CA GLN A 101 -15.70 3.56 -14.37
C GLN A 101 -15.91 5.00 -14.85
N LEU A 102 -14.89 5.85 -14.73
CA LEU A 102 -14.94 7.22 -15.21
C LEU A 102 -15.23 7.32 -16.71
N ARG A 103 -14.61 6.47 -17.55
CA ARG A 103 -14.89 6.42 -18.99
C ARG A 103 -16.34 6.06 -19.28
N ARG A 104 -16.89 5.07 -18.56
CA ARG A 104 -18.30 4.66 -18.70
C ARG A 104 -19.24 5.78 -18.28
N GLU A 105 -18.95 6.48 -17.20
CA GLU A 105 -19.74 7.62 -16.72
C GLU A 105 -19.69 8.80 -17.70
N GLN A 106 -18.51 9.13 -18.24
CA GLN A 106 -18.36 10.18 -19.25
C GLN A 106 -19.12 9.84 -20.54
N SER A 107 -19.06 8.58 -21.00
CA SER A 107 -19.81 8.12 -22.16
C SER A 107 -21.33 8.20 -21.93
N LYS A 108 -21.83 7.78 -20.76
CA LYS A 108 -23.24 7.94 -20.38
C LYS A 108 -23.67 9.40 -20.32
N ALA A 109 -22.88 10.26 -19.67
CA ALA A 109 -23.15 11.68 -19.55
C ALA A 109 -23.17 12.39 -20.92
N TYR A 110 -22.27 11.99 -21.83
CA TYR A 110 -22.27 12.46 -23.21
C TYR A 110 -23.56 12.05 -23.94
N ALA A 111 -23.95 10.77 -23.85
CA ALA A 111 -25.19 10.27 -24.47
C ALA A 111 -26.43 11.02 -23.98
N ILE A 112 -26.56 11.24 -22.67
CA ILE A 112 -27.68 12.02 -22.08
C ILE A 112 -27.72 13.44 -22.66
N LYS A 113 -26.59 14.13 -22.73
CA LYS A 113 -26.51 15.49 -23.30
C LYS A 113 -26.91 15.55 -24.77
N CYS A 114 -26.60 14.53 -25.56
CA CYS A 114 -27.01 14.46 -26.96
C CYS A 114 -28.52 14.23 -27.10
N ILE A 115 -29.10 13.35 -26.27
CA ILE A 115 -30.55 13.10 -26.22
C ILE A 115 -31.31 14.39 -25.84
N GLU A 116 -30.87 15.10 -24.81
CA GLU A 116 -31.48 16.38 -24.38
C GLU A 116 -31.48 17.44 -25.49
N ARG A 117 -30.47 17.38 -26.38
CA ARG A 117 -30.34 18.29 -27.53
C ARG A 117 -31.04 17.78 -28.80
N ASN A 118 -31.69 16.61 -28.76
CA ASN A 118 -32.22 15.90 -29.92
C ASN A 118 -31.18 15.66 -31.03
N ASP A 119 -29.89 15.59 -30.67
CA ASP A 119 -28.79 15.38 -31.60
C ASP A 119 -28.46 13.89 -31.72
N TRP A 120 -29.42 13.15 -32.27
CA TRP A 120 -29.36 11.69 -32.43
C TRP A 120 -28.27 11.25 -33.42
N LYS A 121 -27.91 12.13 -34.38
CA LYS A 121 -26.82 11.91 -35.34
C LYS A 121 -25.46 11.84 -34.65
N ALA A 122 -25.24 12.63 -33.59
CA ALA A 122 -24.00 12.57 -32.82
C ALA A 122 -23.82 11.27 -32.02
N LEU A 123 -24.88 10.46 -31.89
CA LEU A 123 -24.86 9.16 -31.22
C LEU A 123 -24.84 7.97 -32.19
N ASP A 124 -24.79 8.21 -33.51
CA ASP A 124 -24.99 7.18 -34.54
C ASP A 124 -26.26 6.33 -34.33
N LEU A 125 -27.30 6.91 -33.72
CA LEU A 125 -28.59 6.26 -33.48
C LEU A 125 -29.66 6.82 -34.45
N PRO A 126 -30.58 5.97 -34.94
CA PRO A 126 -31.73 6.47 -35.68
C PRO A 126 -32.57 7.37 -34.76
N SER A 127 -33.04 8.51 -35.30
CA SER A 127 -33.94 9.39 -34.56
C SER A 127 -35.25 8.65 -34.24
N PRO A 128 -35.81 8.81 -33.03
CA PRO A 128 -37.09 8.22 -32.65
C PRO A 128 -38.27 8.77 -33.48
#